data_AF-S2E4Q3-F1
#
_entry.id   AF-S2E4Q3-F1
#
_cell.length_a   1.000
_cell.length_b   1.000
_cell.length_c   1.000
_cell.angle_alpha   90.00
_cell.angle_beta   90.00
_cell.angle_gamma   90.00
#
_symmetry.space_group_name_H-M   'P 1'
#
loop_
_entity.id
_entity.type
_entity.pdbx_description
1 polymer ?
#
loop_
_entity_poly.entity_id
_entity_poly.type
_entity_poly.pdbx_seq_one_letter_code
_entity_poly.pdbx_strand_id
1 'polypeptide(L)'
;MSGTFEGLAGHNAMGVAKIIQVNDMTFLRFENFEVTNGPDLRVYITSGGDIHKGVHLEKLKGSKGDQNYLLENIDLGVYDTVVIYCQPFGVYFGKAPLA
;
A
#
# COMPACT_ATOMS: atom_id res chain seq x y z
N MET A 1 0.10 -9.41 -10.44
CA MET A 1 1.10 -8.49 -9.89
C MET A 1 1.00 -8.51 -8.37
N SER A 2 2.11 -8.75 -7.67
CA SER A 2 2.15 -8.85 -6.20
C SER A 2 3.52 -8.50 -5.64
N GLY A 3 3.56 -8.14 -4.36
CA GLY A 3 4.75 -7.73 -3.63
C GLY A 3 4.62 -8.02 -2.14
N THR A 4 5.76 -8.27 -1.49
CA THR A 4 5.80 -8.44 -0.02
C THR A 4 6.05 -7.10 0.63
N PHE A 5 5.34 -6.81 1.72
CA PHE A 5 5.62 -5.63 2.53
C PHE A 5 6.95 -5.78 3.27
N GLU A 6 7.74 -4.72 3.22
CA GLU A 6 8.90 -4.51 4.06
C GLU A 6 8.74 -3.25 4.90
N GLY A 7 9.17 -3.32 6.15
CA GLY A 7 9.16 -2.20 7.08
C GLY A 7 10.20 -1.14 6.72
N LEU A 8 9.88 0.13 6.99
CA LEU A 8 10.74 1.28 6.71
C LEU A 8 10.92 2.15 7.95
N ALA A 9 12.01 2.92 7.99
CA ALA A 9 12.29 3.89 9.06
C ALA A 9 12.19 3.33 10.50
N GLY A 10 12.53 2.04 10.68
CA GLY A 10 12.45 1.37 11.99
C GLY A 10 11.05 0.84 12.36
N HIS A 11 10.06 0.98 11.47
CA HIS A 11 8.75 0.36 11.60
C HIS A 11 8.75 -1.05 11.03
N ASN A 12 7.91 -1.92 11.57
CA ASN A 12 7.66 -3.25 11.03
C ASN A 12 6.53 -3.17 10.00
N ALA A 13 6.68 -3.89 8.88
CA ALA A 13 5.59 -4.18 7.95
C ALA A 13 5.81 -5.59 7.36
N MET A 14 4.73 -6.34 7.21
CA MET A 14 4.74 -7.68 6.63
C MET A 14 3.40 -8.01 5.95
N GLY A 15 3.35 -9.15 5.28
CA GLY A 15 2.22 -9.58 4.48
C GLY A 15 2.44 -9.30 2.99
N VAL A 16 1.41 -9.51 2.18
CA VAL A 16 1.49 -9.41 0.72
C VAL A 16 0.50 -8.36 0.23
N ALA A 17 0.96 -7.48 -0.65
CA ALA A 17 0.12 -6.66 -1.50
C ALA A 17 -0.04 -7.35 -2.86
N LYS A 18 -1.25 -7.44 -3.39
CA LYS A 18 -1.48 -8.00 -4.73
C LYS A 18 -2.66 -7.35 -5.42
N ILE A 19 -2.58 -7.28 -6.74
CA ILE A 19 -3.67 -6.81 -7.57
C ILE A 19 -4.60 -7.98 -7.87
N ILE A 20 -5.88 -7.83 -7.58
CA ILE A 20 -6.93 -8.78 -7.93
C ILE A 20 -8.00 -8.08 -8.76
N GLN A 21 -8.70 -8.88 -9.56
CA GLN A 21 -9.87 -8.43 -10.31
C GLN A 21 -11.09 -9.20 -9.80
N VAL A 22 -12.15 -8.46 -9.48
CA VAL A 22 -13.43 -9.02 -9.04
C VAL A 22 -14.50 -8.37 -9.91
N ASN A 23 -15.09 -9.15 -10.80
CA ASN A 23 -15.93 -8.66 -11.90
C ASN A 23 -15.16 -7.63 -12.75
N ASP A 24 -15.76 -6.46 -12.98
CA ASP A 24 -15.16 -5.36 -13.76
C ASP A 24 -14.35 -4.37 -12.91
N MET A 25 -14.08 -4.72 -11.65
CA MET A 25 -13.35 -3.87 -10.71
C MET A 25 -11.99 -4.45 -10.36
N THR A 26 -10.98 -3.59 -10.32
CA THR A 26 -9.62 -3.93 -9.88
C THR A 26 -9.40 -3.46 -8.45
N PHE A 27 -8.83 -4.32 -7.61
CA PHE A 27 -8.50 -4.01 -6.23
C PHE A 27 -7.03 -4.28 -5.93
N LEU A 28 -6.46 -3.40 -5.11
CA LEU A 28 -5.27 -3.70 -4.34
C LEU A 28 -5.70 -4.42 -3.06
N ARG A 29 -5.30 -5.68 -2.94
CA ARG A 29 -5.59 -6.55 -1.80
C ARG A 29 -4.35 -6.73 -0.95
N PHE A 30 -4.50 -6.58 0.36
CA PHE A 30 -3.50 -6.98 1.35
C PHE A 30 -3.90 -8.31 1.97
N GLU A 31 -2.92 -9.20 2.17
CA GLU A 31 -3.10 -10.51 2.81
C GLU A 31 -2.07 -10.74 3.91
N ASN A 32 -2.53 -11.30 5.03
CA ASN A 32 -1.70 -11.53 6.23
C ASN A 32 -0.92 -10.26 6.64
N PHE A 33 -1.55 -9.10 6.44
CA PHE A 33 -0.90 -7.82 6.62
C PHE A 33 -0.77 -7.48 8.09
N GLU A 34 0.41 -6.97 8.46
CA GLU A 34 0.67 -6.35 9.75
C GLU A 34 1.67 -5.22 9.57
N VAL A 35 1.40 -4.07 10.19
CA VAL A 35 2.30 -2.92 10.22
C VAL A 35 2.32 -2.31 11.62
N THR A 36 3.43 -1.68 12.00
CA THR A 36 3.48 -0.85 13.21
C THR A 36 2.34 0.16 13.20
N ASN A 37 1.56 0.20 14.29
CA ASN A 37 0.42 1.10 14.37
C ASN A 37 0.87 2.57 14.38
N GLY A 38 0.08 3.44 13.75
CA GLY A 38 0.38 4.86 13.63
C GLY A 38 -0.90 5.72 13.64
N PRO A 39 -0.79 7.04 13.92
CA PRO A 39 -1.95 7.89 14.17
C PRO A 39 -2.81 8.17 12.92
N ASP A 40 -2.18 8.35 11.75
CA ASP A 40 -2.88 8.49 10.46
C ASP A 40 -2.05 7.86 9.34
N LEU A 41 -2.14 6.53 9.24
CA LEU A 41 -1.51 5.77 8.16
C LEU A 41 -2.41 5.77 6.92
N ARG A 42 -1.80 5.98 5.76
CA ARG A 42 -2.46 6.08 4.47
C ARG A 42 -1.82 5.14 3.47
N VAL A 43 -2.63 4.66 2.53
CA VAL A 43 -2.19 3.77 1.46
C VAL A 43 -2.02 4.57 0.18
N TYR A 44 -0.84 4.46 -0.41
CA TYR A 44 -0.51 5.02 -1.70
C TYR A 44 -0.11 3.90 -2.65
N ILE A 45 -0.40 4.09 -3.94
CA ILE A 45 0.29 3.39 -5.03
C ILE A 45 1.16 4.39 -5.77
N THR A 46 2.43 4.07 -5.96
CA THR A 46 3.47 5.03 -6.31
C THR A 46 4.33 4.49 -7.45
N SER A 47 5.02 5.39 -8.15
CA SER A 47 6.12 5.02 -9.03
C SER A 47 7.42 5.01 -8.23
N GLY A 48 7.99 3.82 -8.01
CA GLY A 48 9.28 3.64 -7.33
C GLY A 48 9.30 3.96 -5.82
N GLY A 49 8.13 4.03 -5.16
CA GLY A 49 8.03 4.28 -3.72
C GLY A 49 7.95 5.75 -3.31
N ASP A 50 7.94 6.69 -4.25
CA ASP A 50 7.82 8.13 -3.97
C ASP A 50 6.34 8.55 -3.88
N ILE A 51 5.89 9.00 -2.70
CA ILE A 51 4.50 9.43 -2.50
C ILE A 51 4.15 10.70 -3.28
N HIS A 52 5.14 11.51 -3.66
CA HIS A 52 4.93 12.69 -4.50
C HIS A 52 4.68 12.32 -5.97
N LYS A 53 5.04 11.09 -6.36
CA LYS A 53 4.78 10.47 -7.67
C LYS A 53 3.81 9.31 -7.53
N GLY A 54 2.82 9.46 -6.65
CA GLY A 54 1.85 8.43 -6.35
C GLY A 54 0.44 8.96 -6.21
N VAL A 55 -0.49 8.01 -6.22
CA VAL A 55 -1.91 8.25 -5.98
C VAL A 55 -2.22 7.79 -4.56
N HIS A 56 -2.81 8.70 -3.78
CA HIS A 56 -3.42 8.36 -2.50
C HIS A 56 -4.69 7.56 -2.76
N LEU A 57 -4.79 6.36 -2.22
CA LEU A 57 -6.00 5.54 -2.32
C LEU A 57 -6.96 5.91 -1.18
N GLU A 58 -6.66 5.45 0.02
CA GLU A 58 -7.47 5.68 1.21
C GLU A 58 -6.60 5.66 2.48
N LYS A 59 -7.22 6.00 3.61
CA LYS A 59 -6.66 5.71 4.93
C LYS A 59 -6.51 4.19 5.12
N LEU A 60 -5.43 3.78 5.79
CA LEU A 60 -5.23 2.39 6.20
C LEU A 60 -6.40 1.94 7.09
N LYS A 61 -7.12 0.89 6.68
CA LYS A 61 -8.33 0.41 7.37
C LYS A 61 -8.02 -0.26 8.70
N GLY A 62 -6.88 -0.92 8.79
CA GLY A 62 -6.38 -1.54 10.02
C GLY A 62 -4.89 -1.84 9.92
N SER A 63 -4.21 -1.80 11.06
CA SER A 63 -2.78 -2.13 11.14
C SER A 63 -2.52 -3.64 11.07
N LYS A 64 -3.57 -4.47 11.10
CA LYS A 64 -3.51 -5.93 10.96
C LYS A 64 -4.70 -6.45 10.16
N GLY A 65 -4.47 -7.53 9.42
CA GLY A 65 -5.51 -8.27 8.71
C GLY A 65 -5.69 -7.86 7.24
N ASP A 66 -6.48 -8.68 6.55
CA ASP A 66 -6.76 -8.54 5.13
C ASP A 66 -7.64 -7.32 4.86
N GLN A 67 -7.36 -6.63 3.75
CA GLN A 67 -8.06 -5.41 3.37
C GLN A 67 -7.94 -5.17 1.87
N ASN A 68 -8.93 -4.48 1.29
CA ASN A 68 -8.97 -4.18 -0.14
C ASN A 68 -9.16 -2.68 -0.37
N TYR A 69 -8.50 -2.17 -1.41
CA TYR A 69 -8.58 -0.79 -1.89
C TYR A 69 -8.95 -0.81 -3.37
N LEU A 70 -9.98 -0.07 -3.75
CA LEU A 70 -10.38 0.04 -5.15
C LEU A 70 -9.31 0.81 -5.93
N LEU A 71 -8.97 0.33 -7.14
CA LEU A 71 -8.07 1.02 -8.05
C LEU A 71 -8.86 1.59 -9.22
N GLU A 72 -9.26 2.86 -9.11
CA GLU A 72 -9.98 3.56 -10.16
C GLU A 72 -9.00 4.29 -11.08
N ASN A 73 -8.95 3.89 -12.35
CA ASN A 73 -8.12 4.54 -13.39
C ASN A 73 -6.62 4.59 -13.07
N ILE A 74 -6.08 3.56 -12.41
CA ILE A 74 -4.64 3.45 -12.11
C ILE A 74 -3.92 2.68 -13.21
N ASP A 75 -2.90 3.29 -13.81
CA ASP A 75 -2.00 2.61 -14.73
C ASP A 75 -0.93 1.80 -13.98
N LEU A 76 -1.14 0.48 -13.91
CA LEU A 76 -0.23 -0.46 -13.25
C LEU A 76 1.09 -0.65 -14.01
N GLY A 77 1.25 -0.10 -15.22
CA GLY A 77 2.53 -0.01 -15.90
C GLY A 77 3.42 1.14 -15.39
N VAL A 78 2.83 2.12 -14.70
CA VAL A 78 3.54 3.30 -14.14
C VAL A 78 3.69 3.20 -12.62
N TYR A 79 2.62 2.75 -11.95
CA TYR A 79 2.58 2.65 -10.49
C TYR A 79 2.86 1.21 -10.05
N ASP A 80 4.07 1.00 -9.54
CA ASP A 80 4.65 -0.31 -9.27
C ASP A 80 4.87 -0.58 -7.78
N THR A 81 4.63 0.38 -6.89
CA THR A 81 5.00 0.24 -5.48
C THR A 81 3.89 0.73 -4.57
N VAL A 82 3.42 -0.14 -3.68
CA VAL A 82 2.51 0.24 -2.59
C VAL A 82 3.31 0.86 -1.46
N VAL A 83 2.82 1.94 -0.86
CA VAL A 83 3.46 2.61 0.28
C VAL A 83 2.45 2.85 1.39
N ILE A 84 2.86 2.55 2.62
CA ILE A 84 2.16 2.94 3.84
C ILE A 84 2.86 4.16 4.41
N TYR A 85 2.15 5.29 4.47
CA TYR A 85 2.72 6.59 4.85
C TYR A 85 1.96 7.20 6.03
N CYS A 86 2.68 7.74 7.00
CA CYS A 86 2.10 8.48 8.11
C CYS A 86 2.04 9.98 7.77
N GLN A 87 0.85 10.45 7.39
CA GLN A 87 0.64 11.81 6.89
C GLN A 87 1.10 12.93 7.85
N PRO A 88 0.82 12.88 9.17
CA PRO A 88 1.12 13.98 10.08
C PRO A 88 2.63 14.13 10.36
N PHE A 89 3.37 13.03 10.27
CA PHE A 89 4.79 12.98 10.61
C PHE A 89 5.71 12.93 9.39
N GLY A 90 5.12 12.67 8.22
CA GLY A 90 5.85 12.60 6.97
C GLY A 90 6.74 11.36 6.84
N VAL A 91 6.37 10.25 7.49
CA VAL A 91 7.24 9.06 7.64
C VAL A 91 6.68 7.86 6.86
N TYR A 92 7.58 7.12 6.23
CA TYR A 92 7.29 5.86 5.56
C TYR A 92 7.30 4.71 6.56
N PHE A 93 6.21 3.95 6.62
CA PHE A 93 6.06 2.82 7.54
C PHE A 93 6.38 1.49 6.87
N GLY A 94 6.02 1.36 5.60
CA GLY A 94 6.35 0.18 4.82
C GLY A 94 6.10 0.40 3.34
N LYS A 95 6.67 -0.48 2.53
CA LYS A 95 6.43 -0.52 1.09
C LYS A 95 6.36 -1.94 0.58
N ALA A 96 5.70 -2.14 -0.56
CA ALA A 96 5.67 -3.40 -1.28
C ALA A 96 5.81 -3.14 -2.79
N PRO A 97 7.01 -3.36 -3.37
CA PRO A 97 7.19 -3.36 -4.81
C PRO A 97 6.40 -4.51 -5.45
N LEU A 98 5.60 -4.20 -6.46
CA LEU A 98 4.70 -5.11 -7.15
C LEU A 98 5.38 -5.63 -8.43
N ALA A 99 5.54 -6.95 -8.54
CA ALA A 99 6.07 -7.64 -9.72
C ALA A 99 5.10 -8.69 -10.27
#